data_AF-A0A9E5UVC4-F1
#
_entry.id   AF-A0A9E5UVC4-F1
#
_cell.length_a   1.000
_cell.length_b   1.000
_cell.length_c   1.000
_cell.angle_alpha   90.00
_cell.angle_beta   90.00
_cell.angle_gamma   90.00
#
_symmetry.space_group_name_H-M   'P 1'
#
loop_
_entity.id
_entity.type
_entity.pdbx_description
1 polymer ?
#
loop_
_entity_poly.entity_id
_entity_poly.type
_entity_poly.pdbx_seq_one_letter_code
_entity_poly.pdbx_strand_id
1 'polypeptide(L)'
;MYPSREELFHDFSEHHPEGKLELIDGKLIVGNSLVGSRLLLRQILQGWKADAAVALAPIEIWIEAIKAGFNLSIPGSSTDNHLLLDALDREVQQIAYQAEDLAAGWGGDHFPHDRIRQDLTMALFAIAKQLGGQSLGRDFVMRLGNNGFTPDLIFFKGQGLNRLFSYYLDGPAELVIEILRPGHEYCDRVLKRQYYEATGVPEYWILNPSTQQTEFWRWNEGQYQQQFPDNDGFYRPHSVPGLAFRANLIWQEENWYNGFEQEAFVVETSAQPYQKVKEMEGPEWGSLPFQPQLSLSPTPIRFEEYISWCPEAKFEFFDGKPQIGYKIGTKHVLGMLMMTFGLVSAVQVLPPQTWIAALRQRLDLEQQDAQRKAAWWQLARQAAERLHNQFGLSHVGAIGDLVRPQPLNYWSEITLVTQDADIPEYWKIYDALSELSKDPEIRFIRAENDYLTVEEKEAIAQEMIQL
;
A
#
# COMPACT_ATOMS: atom_id res chain seq x y z
N MET A 1 -21.86 11.77 11.63
CA MET A 1 -22.61 10.85 10.75
C MET A 1 -21.74 10.60 9.53
N TYR A 2 -21.57 9.35 9.09
CA TYR A 2 -20.76 9.07 7.90
C TYR A 2 -21.51 9.51 6.62
N PRO A 3 -20.80 9.92 5.55
CA PRO A 3 -21.42 10.19 4.25
C PRO A 3 -22.09 8.93 3.67
N SER A 4 -23.01 9.14 2.73
CA SER A 4 -23.64 8.06 1.96
C SER A 4 -22.64 7.37 1.03
N ARG A 5 -22.96 6.14 0.59
CA ARG A 5 -22.09 5.37 -0.32
C ARG A 5 -21.82 6.10 -1.64
N GLU A 6 -22.79 6.86 -2.14
CA GLU A 6 -22.67 7.65 -3.37
C GLU A 6 -21.74 8.85 -3.17
N GLU A 7 -21.88 9.58 -2.06
CA GLU A 7 -20.97 10.67 -1.70
C GLU A 7 -19.53 10.17 -1.51
N LEU A 8 -19.34 9.01 -0.88
CA LEU A 8 -18.02 8.39 -0.71
C LEU A 8 -17.39 7.98 -2.05
N PHE A 9 -18.17 7.41 -2.95
CA PHE A 9 -17.67 7.02 -4.28
C PHE A 9 -17.26 8.26 -5.07
N HIS A 10 -18.08 9.32 -5.06
CA HIS A 10 -17.77 10.57 -5.74
C HIS A 10 -16.52 11.23 -5.13
N ASP A 11 -16.41 11.32 -3.80
CA ASP A 11 -15.21 11.87 -3.14
C ASP A 11 -13.96 11.08 -3.54
N PHE A 12 -14.03 9.74 -3.48
CA PHE A 12 -12.90 8.89 -3.85
C PHE A 12 -12.53 9.04 -5.32
N SER A 13 -13.50 8.91 -6.24
CA SER A 13 -13.26 8.97 -7.68
C SER A 13 -12.65 10.30 -8.14
N GLU A 14 -13.05 11.41 -7.55
CA GLU A 14 -12.60 12.74 -7.97
C GLU A 14 -11.33 13.22 -7.25
N HIS A 15 -11.05 12.70 -6.05
CA HIS A 15 -10.01 13.25 -5.18
C HIS A 15 -9.03 12.21 -4.64
N HIS A 16 -9.10 10.93 -5.00
CA HIS A 16 -8.14 9.96 -4.50
C HIS A 16 -6.70 10.39 -4.84
N PRO A 17 -5.73 10.20 -3.93
CA PRO A 17 -4.33 10.40 -4.28
C PRO A 17 -3.91 9.43 -5.40
N GLU A 18 -2.83 9.74 -6.12
CA GLU A 18 -2.22 8.77 -7.02
C GLU A 18 -1.90 7.47 -6.25
N GLY A 19 -2.14 6.32 -6.88
CA GLY A 19 -1.80 4.99 -6.36
C GLY A 19 -0.28 4.75 -6.34
N LYS A 20 0.44 5.52 -5.54
CA LYS A 20 1.85 5.34 -5.16
C LYS A 20 1.92 5.25 -3.64
N LEU A 21 2.60 4.24 -3.12
CA LEU A 21 2.83 3.99 -1.70
C LEU A 21 4.33 3.96 -1.44
N GLU A 22 4.90 5.03 -0.91
CA GLU A 22 6.34 5.17 -0.69
C GLU A 22 6.67 5.29 0.80
N LEU A 23 7.86 4.82 1.19
CA LEU A 23 8.41 5.05 2.53
C LEU A 23 9.45 6.17 2.47
N ILE A 24 9.17 7.31 3.11
CA ILE A 24 10.09 8.45 3.17
C ILE A 24 10.22 8.91 4.62
N ASP A 25 11.44 8.88 5.15
CA ASP A 25 11.80 9.28 6.52
C ASP A 25 10.92 8.63 7.59
N GLY A 26 10.67 7.33 7.43
CA GLY A 26 9.87 6.54 8.35
C GLY A 26 8.35 6.80 8.27
N LYS A 27 7.87 7.45 7.21
CA LYS A 27 6.46 7.76 6.99
C LYS A 27 5.96 7.12 5.70
N LEU A 28 4.72 6.63 5.72
CA LEU A 28 4.04 6.20 4.51
C LEU A 28 3.53 7.43 3.76
N ILE A 29 4.11 7.68 2.58
CA ILE A 29 3.74 8.76 1.68
C ILE A 29 2.87 8.20 0.56
N VAL A 30 1.63 8.69 0.47
CA VAL A 30 0.64 8.30 -0.53
C VAL A 30 0.48 9.41 -1.55
N GLY A 31 0.52 9.08 -2.84
CA GLY A 31 0.31 10.04 -3.93
C GLY A 31 1.28 11.22 -3.87
N ASN A 32 2.55 10.93 -3.55
CA ASN A 32 3.66 11.88 -3.52
C ASN A 32 3.58 12.98 -2.41
N SER A 33 2.66 12.89 -1.44
CA SER A 33 2.59 13.90 -0.35
C SER A 33 1.99 13.39 0.96
N LEU A 34 2.31 14.09 2.07
CA LEU A 34 1.63 13.87 3.36
C LEU A 34 0.15 14.27 3.31
N VAL A 35 -0.23 15.22 2.45
CA VAL A 35 -1.64 15.58 2.24
C VAL A 35 -2.39 14.42 1.60
N GLY A 36 -1.83 13.78 0.58
CA GLY A 36 -2.38 12.56 -0.02
C GLY A 36 -2.51 11.42 0.98
N SER A 37 -1.51 11.26 1.86
CA SER A 37 -1.53 10.28 2.96
C SER A 37 -2.68 10.55 3.95
N ARG A 38 -2.88 11.82 4.31
CA ARG A 38 -3.95 12.24 5.22
C ARG A 38 -5.33 12.12 4.59
N LEU A 39 -5.43 12.41 3.29
CA LEU A 39 -6.66 12.24 2.51
C LEU A 39 -7.05 10.76 2.43
N LEU A 40 -6.10 9.87 2.10
CA LEU A 40 -6.37 8.43 2.06
C LEU A 40 -6.79 7.91 3.45
N LEU A 41 -6.15 8.37 4.54
CA LEU A 41 -6.56 8.03 5.90
C LEU A 41 -8.03 8.40 6.15
N ARG A 42 -8.44 9.62 5.78
CA ARG A 42 -9.83 10.07 5.90
C ARG A 42 -10.77 9.19 5.07
N GLN A 43 -10.45 8.92 3.81
CA GLN A 43 -11.28 8.12 2.90
C GLN A 43 -11.44 6.67 3.39
N ILE A 44 -10.35 6.05 3.85
CA ILE A 44 -10.40 4.72 4.49
C ILE A 44 -11.32 4.77 5.70
N LEU A 45 -11.15 5.74 6.60
CA LEU A 45 -11.95 5.86 7.81
C LEU A 45 -13.41 6.23 7.55
N GLN A 46 -13.74 6.86 6.43
CA GLN A 46 -15.13 7.13 6.06
C GLN A 46 -15.83 5.88 5.51
N GLY A 47 -15.14 5.05 4.74
CA GLY A 47 -15.69 3.80 4.21
C GLY A 47 -15.66 2.63 5.21
N TRP A 48 -14.51 2.39 5.83
CA TRP A 48 -14.29 1.31 6.80
C TRP A 48 -14.71 1.66 8.22
N LYS A 49 -14.93 2.95 8.49
CA LYS A 49 -15.32 3.52 9.79
C LYS A 49 -14.19 3.51 10.82
N ALA A 50 -14.37 4.29 11.88
CA ALA A 50 -13.52 4.28 13.07
C ALA A 50 -13.43 2.89 13.73
N ASP A 51 -14.42 2.02 13.55
CA ASP A 51 -14.43 0.63 14.00
C ASP A 51 -13.18 -0.15 13.53
N ALA A 52 -12.81 0.05 12.26
CA ALA A 52 -11.64 -0.57 11.65
C ALA A 52 -10.32 -0.09 12.30
N ALA A 53 -10.28 1.18 12.70
CA ALA A 53 -9.14 1.78 13.37
C ALA A 53 -9.00 1.32 14.82
N VAL A 54 -10.09 1.42 15.60
CA VAL A 54 -10.03 1.13 17.03
C VAL A 54 -9.69 -0.32 17.31
N ALA A 55 -9.85 -1.22 16.35
CA ALA A 55 -9.41 -2.61 16.42
C ALA A 55 -7.88 -2.80 16.41
N LEU A 56 -7.09 -1.79 16.02
CA LEU A 56 -5.63 -1.91 15.85
C LEU A 56 -4.80 -1.60 17.12
N ALA A 57 -5.43 -1.10 18.19
CA ALA A 57 -4.74 -0.72 19.42
C ALA A 57 -5.65 -0.88 20.65
N PRO A 58 -5.10 -0.94 21.89
CA PRO A 58 -5.90 -0.98 23.13
C PRO A 58 -6.88 0.20 23.25
N ILE A 59 -8.00 0.03 23.95
CA ILE A 59 -9.05 1.06 24.07
C ILE A 59 -8.52 2.31 24.78
N GLU A 60 -7.63 2.13 25.75
CA GLU A 60 -7.09 3.17 26.61
C GLU A 60 -6.31 4.22 25.81
N ILE A 61 -5.51 3.79 24.82
CA ILE A 61 -4.72 4.74 24.02
C ILE A 61 -5.61 5.56 23.08
N TRP A 62 -6.75 5.03 22.64
CA TRP A 62 -7.73 5.78 21.86
C TRP A 62 -8.43 6.84 22.70
N ILE A 63 -8.80 6.51 23.94
CA ILE A 63 -9.37 7.48 24.88
C ILE A 63 -8.39 8.64 25.10
N GLU A 64 -7.10 8.34 25.36
CA GLU A 64 -6.08 9.38 25.51
C GLU A 64 -5.83 10.18 24.22
N ALA A 65 -5.86 9.53 23.05
CA ALA A 65 -5.73 10.21 21.76
C ALA A 65 -6.89 11.17 21.50
N ILE A 66 -8.14 10.78 21.78
CA ILE A 66 -9.32 11.63 21.64
C ILE A 66 -9.22 12.82 22.61
N LYS A 67 -8.85 12.57 23.87
CA LYS A 67 -8.66 13.65 24.86
C LYS A 67 -7.65 14.68 24.38
N ALA A 68 -6.47 14.22 23.95
CA ALA A 68 -5.40 15.11 23.50
C ALA A 68 -5.74 15.79 22.16
N GLY A 69 -6.29 15.06 21.19
CA GLY A 69 -6.61 15.57 19.86
C GLY A 69 -7.70 16.63 19.84
N PHE A 70 -8.62 16.58 20.80
CA PHE A 70 -9.72 17.54 20.92
C PHE A 70 -9.61 18.47 22.14
N ASN A 71 -8.45 18.49 22.81
CA ASN A 71 -8.17 19.30 24.00
C ASN A 71 -9.22 19.16 25.11
N LEU A 72 -9.66 17.92 25.37
CA LEU A 72 -10.69 17.61 26.35
C LEU A 72 -10.09 17.37 27.74
N SER A 73 -10.81 17.82 28.76
CA SER A 73 -10.48 17.56 30.17
C SER A 73 -11.62 16.79 30.84
N ILE A 74 -11.39 15.52 31.14
CA ILE A 74 -12.38 14.69 31.85
C ILE A 74 -12.10 14.76 33.35
N PRO A 75 -13.05 15.23 34.18
CA PRO A 75 -12.88 15.23 35.63
C PRO A 75 -12.94 13.79 36.19
N GLY A 76 -11.89 13.36 36.89
CA GLY A 76 -11.89 12.12 37.68
C GLY A 76 -10.81 11.11 37.27
N SER A 77 -10.57 10.12 38.15
CA SER A 77 -9.55 9.07 38.01
C SER A 77 -10.15 7.69 37.71
N SER A 78 -11.32 7.64 37.05
CA SER A 78 -11.97 6.37 36.72
C SER A 78 -11.08 5.56 35.77
N THR A 79 -10.92 4.28 36.05
CA THR A 79 -10.28 3.31 35.16
C THR A 79 -11.31 2.50 34.35
N ASP A 80 -12.60 2.78 34.53
CA ASP A 80 -13.68 2.12 33.80
C ASP A 80 -13.91 2.81 32.44
N ASN A 81 -13.70 2.05 31.37
CA ASN A 81 -13.80 2.55 29.99
C ASN A 81 -15.22 3.02 29.63
N HIS A 82 -16.29 2.41 30.17
CA HIS A 82 -17.67 2.86 29.91
C HIS A 82 -17.93 4.24 30.52
N LEU A 83 -17.51 4.44 31.79
CA LEU A 83 -17.66 5.74 32.46
C LEU A 83 -16.82 6.83 31.80
N LEU A 84 -15.62 6.50 31.32
CA LEU A 84 -14.76 7.44 30.58
C LEU A 84 -15.41 7.85 29.25
N LEU A 85 -15.99 6.91 28.51
CA LEU A 85 -16.69 7.19 27.25
C LEU A 85 -17.98 7.98 27.47
N ASP A 86 -18.72 7.76 28.58
CA ASP A 86 -19.87 8.59 28.97
C ASP A 86 -19.45 10.04 29.27
N ALA A 87 -18.32 10.22 29.94
CA ALA A 87 -17.82 11.55 30.22
C ALA A 87 -17.32 12.26 28.95
N LEU A 88 -16.58 11.56 28.09
CA LEU A 88 -16.18 12.07 26.78
C LEU A 88 -17.39 12.48 25.93
N ASP A 89 -18.41 11.63 25.85
CA ASP A 89 -19.58 11.87 25.01
C ASP A 89 -20.27 13.19 25.38
N ARG A 90 -20.34 13.53 26.68
CA ARG A 90 -20.88 14.81 27.16
C ARG A 90 -20.03 16.01 26.74
N GLU A 91 -18.72 15.92 26.88
CA GLU A 91 -17.79 17.01 26.54
C GLU A 91 -17.80 17.30 25.03
N VAL A 92 -17.83 16.26 24.20
CA VAL A 92 -17.74 16.44 22.75
C VAL A 92 -19.02 16.96 22.11
N GLN A 93 -20.17 16.98 22.80
CA GLN A 93 -21.39 17.59 22.28
C GLN A 93 -21.22 19.09 21.97
N GLN A 94 -20.27 19.75 22.64
CA GLN A 94 -19.99 21.18 22.45
C GLN A 94 -18.99 21.46 21.32
N ILE A 95 -18.40 20.42 20.71
CA ILE A 95 -17.39 20.58 19.66
C ILE A 95 -18.07 20.76 18.31
N ALA A 96 -17.89 21.94 17.72
CA ALA A 96 -18.18 22.18 16.31
C ALA A 96 -17.05 21.58 15.45
N TYR A 97 -17.24 20.36 14.96
CA TYR A 97 -16.27 19.70 14.09
C TYR A 97 -16.27 20.33 12.68
N GLN A 98 -15.08 20.65 12.18
CA GLN A 98 -14.86 21.05 10.80
C GLN A 98 -13.85 20.09 10.17
N ALA A 99 -14.24 19.46 9.07
CA ALA A 99 -13.33 18.61 8.31
C ALA A 99 -12.21 19.43 7.69
N GLU A 100 -11.00 18.86 7.67
CA GLU A 100 -9.85 19.47 7.00
C GLU A 100 -10.08 19.56 5.49
N ASP A 101 -9.65 20.68 4.90
CA ASP A 101 -9.63 20.86 3.45
C ASP A 101 -8.39 20.15 2.89
N LEU A 102 -8.58 18.92 2.40
CA LEU A 102 -7.53 18.04 1.91
C LEU A 102 -7.72 17.83 0.41
N ALA A 103 -6.73 18.22 -0.38
CA ALA A 103 -6.65 17.96 -1.81
C ALA A 103 -5.26 17.39 -2.12
N ALA A 104 -5.21 16.17 -2.66
CA ALA A 104 -3.93 15.49 -2.94
C ALA A 104 -3.17 16.08 -4.15
N GLY A 105 -3.79 16.96 -4.93
CA GLY A 105 -3.33 17.44 -6.24
C GLY A 105 -4.53 17.48 -7.19
N TRP A 106 -4.42 18.18 -8.33
CA TRP A 106 -5.57 18.31 -9.26
C TRP A 106 -5.81 16.99 -10.01
N GLY A 107 -7.02 16.43 -9.88
CA GLY A 107 -7.52 15.26 -10.62
C GLY A 107 -7.82 15.58 -12.08
N GLY A 108 -6.79 16.02 -12.79
CA GLY A 108 -6.85 16.41 -14.19
C GLY A 108 -6.99 15.26 -15.17
N ASP A 109 -6.90 15.60 -16.46
CA ASP A 109 -6.70 14.57 -17.49
C ASP A 109 -5.38 13.83 -17.23
N HIS A 110 -5.51 12.63 -16.69
CA HIS A 110 -4.39 11.72 -16.41
C HIS A 110 -3.95 10.94 -17.65
N PHE A 111 -4.72 10.99 -18.74
CA PHE A 111 -4.45 10.21 -19.94
C PHE A 111 -3.06 10.49 -20.53
N PRO A 112 -2.57 11.75 -20.65
CA PRO A 112 -1.22 12.01 -21.17
C PRO A 112 -0.13 11.37 -20.31
N HIS A 113 -0.25 11.47 -18.98
CA HIS A 113 0.69 10.85 -18.05
C HIS A 113 0.71 9.32 -18.24
N ASP A 114 -0.47 8.68 -18.18
CA ASP A 114 -0.57 7.22 -18.20
C ASP A 114 -0.18 6.65 -19.57
N ARG A 115 -0.51 7.34 -20.68
CA ARG A 115 -0.04 7.00 -22.03
C ARG A 115 1.48 7.02 -22.13
N ILE A 116 2.12 8.14 -21.78
CA ILE A 116 3.59 8.27 -21.87
C ILE A 116 4.29 7.23 -20.99
N ARG A 117 3.77 6.97 -19.79
CA ARG A 117 4.30 5.92 -18.91
C ARG A 117 4.23 4.55 -19.57
N GLN A 118 3.10 4.20 -20.17
CA GLN A 118 2.91 2.91 -20.84
C GLN A 118 3.86 2.77 -22.04
N ASP A 119 3.94 3.81 -22.88
CA ASP A 119 4.79 3.84 -24.07
C ASP A 119 6.27 3.65 -23.71
N LEU A 120 6.75 4.39 -22.71
CA LEU A 120 8.14 4.29 -22.25
C LEU A 120 8.42 2.96 -21.57
N THR A 121 7.47 2.42 -20.80
CA THR A 121 7.62 1.12 -20.12
C THR A 121 7.82 0.03 -21.14
N MET A 122 6.97 -0.02 -22.18
CA MET A 122 7.09 -0.99 -23.25
C MET A 122 8.38 -0.83 -24.05
N ALA A 123 8.73 0.40 -24.43
CA ALA A 123 9.91 0.68 -25.25
C ALA A 123 11.22 0.33 -24.50
N LEU A 124 11.36 0.75 -23.24
CA LEU A 124 12.55 0.48 -22.45
C LEU A 124 12.66 -1.02 -22.10
N PHE A 125 11.55 -1.67 -21.75
CA PHE A 125 11.52 -3.11 -21.49
C PHE A 125 12.00 -3.93 -22.71
N ALA A 126 11.60 -3.54 -23.92
CA ALA A 126 11.98 -4.22 -25.15
C ALA A 126 13.50 -4.21 -25.41
N ILE A 127 14.20 -3.14 -25.01
CA ILE A 127 15.63 -2.97 -25.28
C ILE A 127 16.54 -3.20 -24.08
N ALA A 128 16.01 -3.26 -22.85
CA ALA A 128 16.81 -3.27 -21.62
C ALA A 128 17.86 -4.39 -21.59
N LYS A 129 17.51 -5.59 -22.06
CA LYS A 129 18.45 -6.73 -22.13
C LYS A 129 19.59 -6.50 -23.13
N GLN A 130 19.34 -5.76 -24.21
CA GLN A 130 20.39 -5.41 -25.19
C GLN A 130 21.37 -4.39 -24.61
N LEU A 131 20.92 -3.59 -23.63
CA LEU A 131 21.73 -2.64 -22.86
C LEU A 131 22.41 -3.29 -21.64
N GLY A 132 22.25 -4.60 -21.44
CA GLY A 132 22.88 -5.35 -20.36
C GLY A 132 22.20 -5.19 -19.00
N GLY A 133 20.91 -4.83 -18.96
CA GLY A 133 20.15 -4.70 -17.72
C GLY A 133 18.69 -5.14 -17.85
N GLN A 134 17.87 -4.68 -16.92
CA GLN A 134 16.43 -4.89 -16.85
C GLN A 134 15.73 -3.54 -16.64
N SER A 135 14.45 -3.50 -16.96
CA SER A 135 13.59 -2.38 -16.64
C SER A 135 12.34 -2.87 -15.93
N LEU A 136 11.96 -2.14 -14.89
CA LEU A 136 10.72 -2.33 -14.14
C LEU A 136 10.03 -0.97 -14.01
N GLY A 137 8.72 -1.01 -13.78
CA GLY A 137 7.88 0.17 -13.68
C GLY A 137 7.37 0.41 -12.28
N ARG A 138 6.29 1.20 -12.23
CA ARG A 138 5.46 1.45 -11.05
C ARG A 138 5.24 0.19 -10.19
N ASP A 139 5.16 0.40 -8.88
CA ASP A 139 4.93 -0.60 -7.83
C ASP A 139 6.14 -1.49 -7.47
N PHE A 140 7.25 -1.40 -8.21
CA PHE A 140 8.51 -2.00 -7.78
C PHE A 140 9.33 -1.03 -6.93
N VAL A 141 9.65 -1.44 -5.69
CA VAL A 141 10.31 -0.57 -4.72
C VAL A 141 11.81 -0.46 -5.03
N MET A 142 12.35 0.76 -5.04
CA MET A 142 13.78 1.05 -4.98
C MET A 142 14.14 1.54 -3.57
N ARG A 143 14.94 0.76 -2.85
CA ARG A 143 15.45 1.10 -1.51
C ARG A 143 16.65 2.03 -1.63
N LEU A 144 16.55 3.19 -0.99
CA LEU A 144 17.65 4.13 -0.82
C LEU A 144 17.82 4.44 0.67
N GLY A 145 18.77 3.75 1.30
CA GLY A 145 18.95 3.78 2.75
C GLY A 145 17.75 3.16 3.48
N ASN A 146 17.04 3.98 4.27
CA ASN A 146 15.81 3.56 4.97
C ASN A 146 14.52 3.95 4.23
N ASN A 147 14.65 4.55 3.05
CA ASN A 147 13.52 4.99 2.24
C ASN A 147 13.24 3.96 1.12
N GLY A 148 11.98 3.82 0.77
CA GLY A 148 11.50 2.99 -0.34
C GLY A 148 10.70 3.85 -1.31
N PHE A 149 11.24 4.04 -2.52
CA PHE A 149 10.60 4.82 -3.58
C PHE A 149 9.97 3.90 -4.63
N THR A 150 8.94 4.36 -5.31
CA THR A 150 8.29 3.63 -6.41
C THR A 150 8.31 4.49 -7.68
N PRO A 151 9.47 4.64 -8.35
CA PRO A 151 9.54 5.48 -9.54
C PRO A 151 8.66 4.95 -10.67
N ASP A 152 8.23 5.82 -11.59
CA ASP A 152 7.41 5.36 -12.73
C ASP A 152 8.15 4.34 -13.60
N LEU A 153 9.45 4.56 -13.83
CA LEU A 153 10.33 3.60 -14.49
C LEU A 153 11.73 3.60 -13.90
N ILE A 154 12.33 2.42 -13.86
CA ILE A 154 13.75 2.23 -13.58
C ILE A 154 14.41 1.38 -14.66
N PHE A 155 15.70 1.63 -14.91
CA PHE A 155 16.60 0.67 -15.54
C PHE A 155 17.72 0.33 -14.57
N PHE A 156 17.97 -0.96 -14.38
CA PHE A 156 18.97 -1.45 -13.45
C PHE A 156 19.74 -2.67 -13.97
N LYS A 157 20.97 -2.85 -13.50
CA LYS A 157 21.80 -4.03 -13.87
C LYS A 157 21.70 -5.18 -12.87
N GLY A 158 21.29 -4.92 -11.63
CA GLY A 158 21.18 -5.93 -10.55
C GLY A 158 22.55 -6.40 -10.01
N GLN A 159 23.61 -5.68 -10.35
CA GLN A 159 24.98 -5.95 -9.92
C GLN A 159 25.76 -4.62 -9.80
N GLY A 160 26.63 -4.50 -8.80
CA GLY A 160 27.39 -3.28 -8.56
C GLY A 160 26.63 -2.28 -7.70
N LEU A 161 26.02 -1.26 -8.34
CA LEU A 161 25.31 -0.17 -7.65
C LEU A 161 24.09 -0.65 -6.87
N ASN A 162 23.46 -1.71 -7.36
CA ASN A 162 22.22 -2.24 -6.82
C ASN A 162 22.22 -3.76 -6.78
N ARG A 163 21.31 -4.32 -5.97
CA ARG A 163 21.06 -5.75 -5.84
C ARG A 163 19.57 -6.02 -5.93
N LEU A 164 19.20 -7.03 -6.72
CA LEU A 164 17.81 -7.38 -6.94
C LEU A 164 17.32 -8.35 -5.85
N PHE A 165 16.22 -8.01 -5.19
CA PHE A 165 15.41 -8.88 -4.34
C PHE A 165 14.04 -9.07 -5.00
N SER A 166 13.27 -10.06 -4.55
CA SER A 166 11.99 -10.41 -5.18
C SER A 166 10.97 -9.26 -5.18
N TYR A 167 10.99 -8.39 -4.15
CA TYR A 167 10.03 -7.29 -3.96
C TYR A 167 10.64 -5.89 -4.11
N TYR A 168 11.96 -5.77 -4.19
CA TYR A 168 12.62 -4.47 -4.25
C TYR A 168 14.01 -4.53 -4.87
N LEU A 169 14.48 -3.39 -5.37
CA LEU A 169 15.86 -3.13 -5.72
C LEU A 169 16.56 -2.47 -4.53
N ASP A 170 17.63 -3.07 -4.01
CA ASP A 170 18.46 -2.45 -2.98
C ASP A 170 19.58 -1.63 -3.61
N GLY A 171 19.54 -0.30 -3.41
CA GLY A 171 20.50 0.64 -3.98
C GLY A 171 19.99 1.38 -5.23
N PRO A 172 20.73 2.41 -5.68
CA PRO A 172 20.31 3.25 -6.79
C PRO A 172 20.25 2.47 -8.12
N ALA A 173 19.16 2.63 -8.84
CA ALA A 173 19.05 2.23 -10.24
C ALA A 173 19.98 3.10 -11.12
N GLU A 174 20.49 2.54 -12.21
CA GLU A 174 21.32 3.28 -13.17
C GLU A 174 20.58 4.45 -13.83
N LEU A 175 19.26 4.31 -14.02
CA LEU A 175 18.39 5.35 -14.56
C LEU A 175 17.03 5.29 -13.85
N VAL A 176 16.55 6.45 -13.39
CA VAL A 176 15.20 6.66 -12.87
C VAL A 176 14.47 7.66 -13.77
N ILE A 177 13.24 7.36 -14.15
CA ILE A 177 12.37 8.24 -14.92
C ILE A 177 11.07 8.48 -14.12
N GLU A 178 10.73 9.75 -13.89
CA GLU A 178 9.45 10.16 -13.32
C GLU A 178 8.66 10.99 -14.34
N ILE A 179 7.36 10.75 -14.41
CA ILE A 179 6.46 11.45 -15.32
C ILE A 179 5.53 12.30 -14.45
N LEU A 180 5.57 13.60 -14.65
CA LEU A 180 4.84 14.52 -13.79
C LEU A 180 3.33 14.37 -14.01
N ARG A 181 2.60 14.26 -12.91
CA ARG A 181 1.16 14.53 -12.89
C ARG A 181 0.90 16.00 -12.57
N PRO A 182 -0.11 16.63 -13.21
CA PRO A 182 -0.53 17.99 -12.87
C PRO A 182 -0.78 18.15 -11.37
N GLY A 183 -0.18 19.15 -10.74
CA GLY A 183 -0.35 19.45 -9.32
C GLY A 183 0.52 18.63 -8.35
N HIS A 184 1.35 17.69 -8.84
CA HIS A 184 2.28 16.90 -8.03
C HIS A 184 3.76 17.22 -8.31
N GLU A 185 4.04 18.27 -9.09
CA GLU A 185 5.36 18.55 -9.66
C GLU A 185 6.44 18.77 -8.59
N TYR A 186 6.06 19.31 -7.43
CA TYR A 186 6.99 19.61 -6.35
C TYR A 186 7.68 18.35 -5.83
N CYS A 187 6.97 17.22 -5.71
CA CYS A 187 7.56 16.01 -5.14
C CYS A 187 8.71 15.50 -6.02
N ASP A 188 8.45 15.30 -7.31
CA ASP A 188 9.46 14.74 -8.21
C ASP A 188 10.57 15.76 -8.53
N ARG A 189 10.24 17.05 -8.73
CA ARG A 189 11.24 18.08 -9.07
C ARG A 189 12.11 18.53 -7.90
N VAL A 190 11.61 18.42 -6.67
CA VAL A 190 12.31 18.95 -5.49
C VAL A 190 12.65 17.84 -4.51
N LEU A 191 11.65 17.17 -3.93
CA LEU A 191 11.87 16.21 -2.84
C LEU A 191 12.63 14.98 -3.31
N LYS A 192 12.10 14.22 -4.26
CA LYS A 192 12.75 13.00 -4.76
C LYS A 192 14.10 13.31 -5.40
N ARG A 193 14.22 14.43 -6.13
CA ARG A 193 15.51 14.87 -6.68
C ARG A 193 16.58 14.99 -5.59
N GLN A 194 16.26 15.57 -4.43
CA GLN A 194 17.21 15.68 -3.31
C GLN A 194 17.64 14.31 -2.77
N TYR A 195 16.69 13.37 -2.58
CA TYR A 195 17.04 12.02 -2.13
C TYR A 195 17.88 11.26 -3.16
N TYR A 196 17.49 11.33 -4.44
CA TYR A 196 18.21 10.66 -5.53
C TYR A 196 19.62 11.24 -5.72
N GLU A 197 19.78 12.56 -5.60
CA GLU A 197 21.09 13.23 -5.63
C GLU A 197 21.97 12.78 -4.46
N ALA A 198 21.42 12.82 -3.25
CA ALA A 198 22.14 12.47 -2.02
C ALA A 198 22.58 11.00 -1.98
N THR A 199 21.89 10.13 -2.72
CA THR A 199 22.15 8.68 -2.77
C THR A 199 22.83 8.23 -4.05
N GLY A 200 23.15 9.16 -4.96
CA GLY A 200 23.97 8.89 -6.13
C GLY A 200 23.27 8.12 -7.24
N VAL A 201 21.96 8.32 -7.43
CA VAL A 201 21.25 7.81 -8.61
C VAL A 201 21.90 8.44 -9.86
N PRO A 202 22.51 7.66 -10.79
CA PRO A 202 23.37 8.24 -11.82
C PRO A 202 22.66 9.13 -12.85
N GLU A 203 21.44 8.75 -13.25
CA GLU A 203 20.63 9.45 -14.23
C GLU A 203 19.19 9.56 -13.71
N TYR A 204 18.68 10.79 -13.62
CA TYR A 204 17.32 11.08 -13.18
C TYR A 204 16.61 11.97 -14.18
N TRP A 205 15.57 11.44 -14.81
CA TRP A 205 14.84 12.11 -15.88
C TRP A 205 13.44 12.48 -15.43
N ILE A 206 13.04 13.72 -15.67
CA ILE A 206 11.70 14.21 -15.34
C ILE A 206 11.00 14.61 -16.63
N LEU A 207 9.85 13.99 -16.91
CA LEU A 207 9.06 14.27 -18.09
C LEU A 207 7.81 15.01 -17.69
N ASN A 208 7.53 16.14 -18.33
CA ASN A 208 6.33 16.93 -18.07
C ASN A 208 5.38 16.87 -19.27
N PRO A 209 4.30 16.06 -19.21
CA PRO A 209 3.30 15.99 -20.28
C PRO A 209 2.64 17.32 -20.60
N SER A 210 2.39 18.17 -19.60
CA SER A 210 1.70 19.45 -19.77
C SER A 210 2.54 20.48 -20.53
N THR A 211 3.87 20.48 -20.35
CA THR A 211 4.76 21.40 -21.05
C THR A 211 5.53 20.76 -22.21
N GLN A 212 5.39 19.44 -22.41
CA GLN A 212 6.15 18.65 -23.37
C GLN A 212 7.67 18.85 -23.23
N GLN A 213 8.14 18.88 -21.99
CA GLN A 213 9.55 19.08 -21.65
C GLN A 213 10.12 17.87 -20.94
N THR A 214 11.39 17.59 -21.21
CA THR A 214 12.18 16.59 -20.50
C THR A 214 13.37 17.27 -19.84
N GLU A 215 13.56 17.00 -18.56
CA GLU A 215 14.72 17.42 -17.79
C GLU A 215 15.63 16.21 -17.58
N PHE A 216 16.89 16.32 -17.97
CA PHE A 216 17.91 15.29 -17.74
C PHE A 216 18.83 15.74 -16.63
N TRP A 217 18.87 15.01 -15.52
CA TRP A 217 19.78 15.25 -14.42
C TRP A 217 20.80 14.11 -14.35
N ARG A 218 22.08 14.45 -14.47
CA ARG A 218 23.18 13.48 -14.32
C ARG A 218 23.91 13.72 -13.02
N TRP A 219 24.11 12.66 -12.25
CA TRP A 219 24.93 12.73 -11.05
C TRP A 219 26.40 12.76 -11.41
N ASN A 220 27.11 13.76 -10.90
CA ASN A 220 28.54 13.91 -11.10
C ASN A 220 29.19 14.50 -9.85
N GLU A 221 30.18 13.81 -9.30
CA GLU A 221 30.99 14.26 -8.15
C GLU A 221 30.16 14.78 -6.95
N GLY A 222 29.06 14.10 -6.62
CA GLY A 222 28.26 14.40 -5.42
C GLY A 222 27.09 15.37 -5.63
N GLN A 223 26.82 15.81 -6.86
CA GLN A 223 25.67 16.68 -7.18
C GLN A 223 25.10 16.39 -8.56
N TYR A 224 23.86 16.78 -8.78
CA TYR A 224 23.21 16.74 -10.08
C TYR A 224 23.58 17.93 -10.95
N GLN A 225 23.84 17.64 -12.22
CA GLN A 225 24.05 18.63 -13.26
C GLN A 225 23.00 18.41 -14.35
N GLN A 226 22.27 19.47 -14.69
CA GLN A 226 21.32 19.40 -15.81
C GLN A 226 22.07 19.19 -17.12
N GLN A 227 21.59 18.24 -17.92
CA GLN A 227 22.12 17.91 -19.23
C GLN A 227 21.11 18.23 -20.32
N PHE A 228 21.61 18.31 -21.55
CA PHE A 228 20.80 18.55 -22.74
C PHE A 228 21.13 17.48 -23.80
N PRO A 229 20.20 17.20 -24.72
CA PRO A 229 20.48 16.36 -25.88
C PRO A 229 21.67 16.88 -26.70
N ASP A 230 22.36 15.95 -27.36
CA ASP A 230 23.41 16.24 -28.32
C ASP A 230 22.85 16.94 -29.58
N ASN A 231 23.72 17.40 -30.47
CA ASN A 231 23.34 18.14 -31.68
C ASN A 231 22.44 17.34 -32.66
N ASP A 232 22.44 16.00 -32.56
CA ASP A 232 21.57 15.12 -33.34
C ASP A 232 20.18 14.91 -32.70
N GLY A 233 19.95 15.53 -31.53
CA GLY A 233 18.69 15.51 -30.80
C GLY A 233 18.52 14.32 -29.85
N PHE A 234 19.55 13.50 -29.67
CA PHE A 234 19.54 12.38 -28.74
C PHE A 234 20.23 12.73 -27.42
N TYR A 235 19.70 12.26 -26.31
CA TYR A 235 20.39 12.25 -25.03
C TYR A 235 20.99 10.87 -24.76
N ARG A 236 22.27 10.82 -24.40
CA ARG A 236 23.02 9.58 -24.14
C ARG A 236 23.43 9.51 -22.66
N PRO A 237 22.73 8.72 -21.82
CA PRO A 237 23.09 8.56 -20.41
C PRO A 237 24.42 7.82 -20.25
N HIS A 238 25.27 8.30 -19.33
CA HIS A 238 26.58 7.66 -19.12
C HIS A 238 26.46 6.33 -18.34
N SER A 239 25.44 6.21 -17.49
CA SER A 239 25.21 5.00 -16.68
C SER A 239 24.67 3.80 -17.48
N VAL A 240 24.10 4.07 -18.66
CA VAL A 240 23.54 3.06 -19.58
C VAL A 240 24.23 3.18 -20.95
N PRO A 241 25.48 2.71 -21.09
CA PRO A 241 26.21 2.78 -22.36
C PRO A 241 25.44 2.10 -23.49
N GLY A 242 25.42 2.74 -24.67
CA GLY A 242 24.73 2.25 -25.85
C GLY A 242 23.26 2.67 -25.95
N LEU A 243 22.70 3.31 -24.92
CA LEU A 243 21.37 3.91 -24.97
C LEU A 243 21.43 5.33 -25.55
N ALA A 244 20.55 5.62 -26.51
CA ALA A 244 20.25 6.97 -26.95
C ALA A 244 18.74 7.22 -26.84
N PHE A 245 18.33 8.37 -26.28
CA PHE A 245 16.93 8.72 -26.07
C PHE A 245 16.55 10.00 -26.80
N ARG A 246 15.48 9.95 -27.59
CA ARG A 246 14.97 11.07 -28.39
C ARG A 246 13.64 11.57 -27.82
N ALA A 247 13.73 12.47 -26.84
CA ALA A 247 12.59 12.93 -26.06
C ALA A 247 11.43 13.52 -26.88
N ASN A 248 11.71 14.24 -27.97
CA ASN A 248 10.65 14.93 -28.74
C ASN A 248 9.66 13.97 -29.42
N LEU A 249 9.99 12.68 -29.56
CA LEU A 249 9.11 11.68 -30.16
C LEU A 249 7.97 11.26 -29.23
N ILE A 250 8.16 11.34 -27.91
CA ILE A 250 7.20 10.83 -26.92
C ILE A 250 5.94 11.72 -26.84
N TRP A 251 6.03 12.95 -27.32
CA TRP A 251 4.96 13.94 -27.30
C TRP A 251 3.99 13.83 -28.48
N GLN A 252 4.32 13.03 -29.52
CA GLN A 252 3.50 12.91 -30.72
C GLN A 252 2.33 11.93 -30.51
N GLU A 253 1.09 12.37 -30.75
CA GLU A 253 -0.12 11.56 -30.52
C GLU A 253 -0.58 10.75 -31.74
N GLU A 254 -0.19 11.13 -32.96
CA GLU A 254 -0.85 10.69 -34.20
C GLU A 254 -0.52 9.26 -34.70
N ASN A 255 0.23 8.44 -33.95
CA ASN A 255 0.80 7.19 -34.50
C ASN A 255 0.67 5.95 -33.62
N TRP A 256 -0.37 5.84 -32.79
CA TRP A 256 -0.55 4.63 -31.96
C TRP A 256 -0.71 3.32 -32.76
N TYR A 257 -1.08 3.40 -34.06
CA TYR A 257 -1.13 2.28 -34.99
C TYR A 257 0.09 2.13 -35.91
N ASN A 258 0.93 3.17 -36.07
CA ASN A 258 2.18 3.08 -36.84
C ASN A 258 3.26 2.54 -35.90
N GLY A 259 3.12 1.26 -35.57
CA GLY A 259 3.93 0.57 -34.59
C GLY A 259 5.43 0.78 -34.83
N PHE A 260 6.16 1.04 -33.75
CA PHE A 260 7.61 0.81 -33.65
C PHE A 260 8.53 1.50 -34.67
N GLU A 261 8.06 2.32 -35.62
CA GLU A 261 8.92 2.90 -36.66
C GLU A 261 9.71 4.15 -36.21
N GLN A 262 9.34 4.77 -35.09
CA GLN A 262 10.13 5.83 -34.46
C GLN A 262 10.42 5.48 -33.01
N GLU A 263 11.56 4.81 -32.78
CA GLU A 263 11.96 4.39 -31.45
C GLU A 263 12.46 5.58 -30.63
N ALA A 264 11.71 5.97 -29.60
CA ALA A 264 12.15 6.99 -28.64
C ALA A 264 13.45 6.57 -27.94
N PHE A 265 13.65 5.26 -27.72
CA PHE A 265 14.90 4.69 -27.26
C PHE A 265 15.59 3.89 -28.36
N VAL A 266 16.85 4.18 -28.62
CA VAL A 266 17.67 3.51 -29.63
C VAL A 266 18.85 2.82 -28.97
N VAL A 267 19.15 1.59 -29.40
CA VAL A 267 20.36 0.86 -29.01
C VAL A 267 21.45 1.13 -30.06
N GLU A 268 22.35 2.06 -29.77
CA GLU A 268 23.48 2.39 -30.65
C GLU A 268 24.61 1.35 -30.57
N THR A 269 24.77 0.73 -29.40
CA THR A 269 25.75 -0.33 -29.18
C THR A 269 25.19 -1.30 -28.16
N SER A 270 25.07 -2.58 -28.54
CA SER A 270 24.66 -3.61 -27.59
C SER A 270 25.75 -3.87 -26.56
N ALA A 271 25.35 -4.07 -25.32
CA ALA A 271 26.22 -4.59 -24.28
C ALA A 271 26.57 -6.07 -24.53
N GLN A 272 27.51 -6.60 -23.74
CA GLN A 272 27.71 -8.05 -23.63
C GLN A 272 26.37 -8.75 -23.30
N PRO A 273 26.19 -10.04 -23.64
CA PRO A 273 24.93 -10.73 -23.42
C PRO A 273 24.45 -10.55 -21.97
N TYR A 274 23.25 -10.00 -21.80
CA TYR A 274 22.65 -9.85 -20.48
C TYR A 274 22.63 -11.21 -19.77
N GLN A 275 23.23 -11.25 -18.59
CA GLN A 275 23.18 -12.41 -17.70
C GLN A 275 22.04 -12.21 -16.72
N LYS A 276 21.11 -13.17 -16.67
CA LYS A 276 20.01 -13.13 -15.72
C LYS A 276 20.57 -13.05 -14.30
N VAL A 277 20.25 -11.97 -13.59
CA VAL A 277 20.60 -11.82 -12.18
C VAL A 277 19.64 -12.67 -11.35
N LYS A 278 20.19 -13.47 -10.43
CA LYS A 278 19.39 -14.22 -9.47
C LYS A 278 18.98 -13.26 -8.35
N GLU A 279 17.69 -13.22 -8.04
CA GLU A 279 17.16 -12.51 -6.88
C GLU A 279 17.80 -13.03 -5.59
N MET A 280 18.08 -12.11 -4.67
CA MET A 280 18.54 -12.41 -3.31
C MET A 280 17.34 -12.66 -2.38
N GLU A 281 17.57 -13.48 -1.35
CA GLU A 281 16.60 -13.65 -0.26
C GLU A 281 16.59 -12.40 0.63
N GLY A 282 15.40 -11.91 0.95
CA GLY A 282 15.20 -10.72 1.78
C GLY A 282 13.75 -10.62 2.27
N PRO A 283 13.39 -9.54 2.97
CA PRO A 283 12.01 -9.30 3.36
C PRO A 283 11.11 -9.24 2.13
N GLU A 284 9.93 -9.83 2.28
CA GLU A 284 8.86 -9.90 1.30
C GLU A 284 7.51 -9.65 1.96
N TRP A 285 6.45 -9.54 1.16
CA TRP A 285 5.10 -9.45 1.68
C TRP A 285 4.82 -10.56 2.71
N GLY A 286 4.35 -10.16 3.90
CA GLY A 286 4.02 -11.10 4.98
C GLY A 286 5.20 -11.77 5.67
N SER A 287 6.44 -11.32 5.43
CA SER A 287 7.65 -11.86 6.11
C SER A 287 7.76 -11.48 7.60
N LEU A 288 7.04 -10.44 8.03
CA LEU A 288 6.88 -10.00 9.42
C LEU A 288 5.40 -10.02 9.82
N PRO A 289 5.09 -10.32 11.10
CA PRO A 289 3.75 -10.18 11.62
C PRO A 289 3.27 -8.73 11.54
N PHE A 290 1.98 -8.52 11.30
CA PHE A 290 1.41 -7.19 11.21
C PHE A 290 1.02 -6.68 12.60
N GLN A 291 1.99 -6.02 13.25
CA GLN A 291 1.86 -5.47 14.60
C GLN A 291 2.28 -3.99 14.61
N PRO A 292 1.45 -3.09 14.04
CA PRO A 292 1.80 -1.68 13.95
C PRO A 292 1.97 -1.06 15.34
N GLN A 293 3.08 -0.36 15.57
CA GLN A 293 3.33 0.33 16.84
C GLN A 293 2.57 1.67 16.86
N LEU A 294 1.32 1.62 17.30
CA LEU A 294 0.47 2.80 17.41
C LEU A 294 0.73 3.54 18.73
N SER A 295 1.08 4.81 18.65
CA SER A 295 1.28 5.67 19.81
C SER A 295 0.64 7.04 19.62
N LEU A 296 0.56 7.84 20.69
CA LEU A 296 -0.03 9.18 20.65
C LEU A 296 0.67 10.10 19.63
N SER A 297 1.98 9.92 19.44
CA SER A 297 2.81 10.66 18.49
C SER A 297 3.20 9.78 17.29
N PRO A 298 3.68 10.37 16.17
CA PRO A 298 4.18 9.59 15.04
C PRO A 298 5.24 8.57 15.47
N THR A 299 5.16 7.37 14.90
CA THR A 299 6.11 6.28 15.12
C THR A 299 6.74 5.89 13.77
N PRO A 300 8.08 5.94 13.61
CA PRO A 300 8.73 5.63 12.35
C PRO A 300 8.48 4.18 11.90
N ILE A 301 8.13 4.00 10.63
CA ILE A 301 8.04 2.71 9.95
C ILE A 301 9.43 2.32 9.45
N ARG A 302 9.90 1.11 9.78
CA ARG A 302 11.16 0.57 9.26
C ARG A 302 10.99 0.07 7.83
N PHE A 303 12.06 0.02 7.05
CA PHE A 303 11.99 -0.48 5.68
C PHE A 303 11.48 -1.93 5.61
N GLU A 304 11.93 -2.78 6.51
CA GLU A 304 11.53 -4.19 6.57
C GLU A 304 10.04 -4.34 6.92
N GLU A 305 9.51 -3.45 7.77
CA GLU A 305 8.08 -3.36 8.07
C GLU A 305 7.29 -2.90 6.85
N TYR A 306 7.76 -1.85 6.18
CA TYR A 306 7.13 -1.35 4.95
C TYR A 306 7.07 -2.44 3.86
N ILE A 307 8.18 -3.12 3.55
CA ILE A 307 8.17 -4.19 2.54
C ILE A 307 7.27 -5.36 2.96
N SER A 308 7.24 -5.68 4.26
CA SER A 308 6.41 -6.79 4.72
C SER A 308 4.91 -6.47 4.79
N TRP A 309 4.54 -5.21 4.99
CA TRP A 309 3.16 -4.81 5.26
C TRP A 309 2.50 -4.04 4.13
N CYS A 310 3.28 -3.38 3.27
CA CYS A 310 2.75 -2.56 2.19
C CYS A 310 2.23 -3.46 1.07
N PRO A 311 0.93 -3.35 0.71
CA PRO A 311 0.39 -4.09 -0.40
C PRO A 311 0.83 -3.46 -1.74
N GLU A 312 0.52 -4.13 -2.83
CA GLU A 312 0.46 -3.49 -4.14
C GLU A 312 -0.44 -2.24 -4.08
N ALA A 313 -0.06 -1.16 -4.76
CA ALA A 313 -0.80 0.10 -4.76
C ALA A 313 -2.05 0.05 -5.66
N LYS A 314 -2.84 -1.02 -5.52
CA LYS A 314 -4.09 -1.24 -6.24
C LYS A 314 -5.25 -0.59 -5.49
N PHE A 315 -5.61 0.62 -5.91
CA PHE A 315 -6.63 1.45 -5.29
C PHE A 315 -7.97 1.22 -5.99
N GLU A 316 -8.91 0.61 -5.28
CA GLU A 316 -10.24 0.26 -5.79
C GLU A 316 -11.32 0.82 -4.87
N PHE A 317 -12.55 0.95 -5.35
CA PHE A 317 -13.70 1.30 -4.51
C PHE A 317 -14.78 0.24 -4.67
N PHE A 318 -15.13 -0.43 -3.57
CA PHE A 318 -16.08 -1.54 -3.58
C PHE A 318 -16.94 -1.54 -2.33
N ASP A 319 -18.26 -1.71 -2.51
CA ASP A 319 -19.27 -1.75 -1.44
C ASP A 319 -19.22 -0.56 -0.46
N GLY A 320 -18.95 0.64 -0.98
CA GLY A 320 -18.84 1.85 -0.18
C GLY A 320 -17.52 2.01 0.58
N LYS A 321 -16.50 1.21 0.23
CA LYS A 321 -15.21 1.19 0.91
C LYS A 321 -14.06 1.32 -0.09
N PRO A 322 -13.08 2.20 0.14
CA PRO A 322 -11.83 2.16 -0.61
C PRO A 322 -11.04 0.91 -0.22
N GLN A 323 -10.46 0.21 -1.19
CA GLN A 323 -9.61 -0.96 -0.97
C GLN A 323 -8.23 -0.69 -1.55
N ILE A 324 -7.18 -1.00 -0.79
CA ILE A 324 -5.79 -0.86 -1.20
C ILE A 324 -5.15 -2.23 -1.06
N GLY A 325 -4.97 -2.94 -2.16
CA GLY A 325 -4.54 -4.34 -2.12
C GLY A 325 -5.48 -5.22 -1.28
N TYR A 326 -6.79 -5.07 -1.52
CA TYR A 326 -7.87 -5.80 -0.85
C TYR A 326 -8.01 -5.47 0.65
N LYS A 327 -8.87 -6.21 1.36
CA LYS A 327 -9.18 -6.02 2.79
C LYS A 327 -7.94 -6.00 3.68
N ILE A 328 -7.03 -6.95 3.50
CA ILE A 328 -5.82 -7.07 4.34
C ILE A 328 -4.81 -5.95 4.06
N GLY A 329 -4.63 -5.57 2.79
CA GLY A 329 -3.79 -4.44 2.42
C GLY A 329 -4.33 -3.13 2.98
N THR A 330 -5.65 -2.91 2.95
CA THR A 330 -6.26 -1.71 3.55
C THR A 330 -6.05 -1.66 5.06
N LYS A 331 -6.16 -2.79 5.78
CA LYS A 331 -5.82 -2.88 7.20
C LYS A 331 -4.38 -2.44 7.45
N HIS A 332 -3.45 -2.91 6.62
CA HIS A 332 -2.03 -2.58 6.78
C HIS A 332 -1.73 -1.11 6.51
N VAL A 333 -2.27 -0.58 5.40
CA VAL A 333 -2.17 0.84 5.07
C VAL A 333 -2.77 1.71 6.16
N LEU A 334 -3.93 1.34 6.71
CA LEU A 334 -4.55 2.06 7.83
C LEU A 334 -3.62 2.16 9.04
N GLY A 335 -3.02 1.03 9.44
CA GLY A 335 -2.06 1.01 10.56
C GLY A 335 -0.80 1.84 10.28
N MET A 336 -0.22 1.74 9.08
CA MET A 336 0.95 2.53 8.68
C MET A 336 0.65 4.03 8.59
N LEU A 337 -0.55 4.43 8.14
CA LEU A 337 -0.99 5.83 8.15
C LEU A 337 -1.14 6.34 9.60
N MET A 338 -1.64 5.51 10.52
CA MET A 338 -1.71 5.87 11.94
C MET A 338 -0.32 6.01 12.58
N MET A 339 0.63 5.14 12.23
CA MET A 339 2.03 5.31 12.62
C MET A 339 2.61 6.63 12.08
N THR A 340 2.30 6.96 10.82
CA THR A 340 2.77 8.18 10.15
C THR A 340 2.32 9.47 10.84
N PHE A 341 1.07 9.54 11.30
CA PHE A 341 0.50 10.75 11.92
C PHE A 341 0.52 10.74 13.46
N GLY A 342 0.61 9.57 14.08
CA GLY A 342 0.31 9.40 15.50
C GLY A 342 -1.19 9.51 15.79
N LEU A 343 -1.65 8.86 16.85
CA LEU A 343 -3.09 8.77 17.14
C LEU A 343 -3.73 10.12 17.46
N VAL A 344 -3.00 11.05 18.10
CA VAL A 344 -3.54 12.39 18.43
C VAL A 344 -3.93 13.16 17.18
N SER A 345 -3.10 13.09 16.13
CA SER A 345 -3.41 13.75 14.85
C SER A 345 -4.39 12.94 14.01
N ALA A 346 -4.32 11.60 14.06
CA ALA A 346 -5.18 10.72 13.28
C ALA A 346 -6.65 10.81 13.70
N VAL A 347 -6.96 10.93 15.00
CA VAL A 347 -8.37 11.01 15.46
C VAL A 347 -9.08 12.28 14.99
N GLN A 348 -8.35 13.33 14.60
CA GLN A 348 -8.92 14.60 14.14
C GLN A 348 -9.51 14.52 12.72
N VAL A 349 -9.21 13.46 11.95
CA VAL A 349 -9.72 13.30 10.57
C VAL A 349 -11.20 12.92 10.50
N LEU A 350 -11.82 12.60 11.64
CA LEU A 350 -13.25 12.34 11.79
C LEU A 350 -13.81 13.11 13.00
N PRO A 351 -15.15 13.31 13.09
CA PRO A 351 -15.77 13.87 14.29
C PRO A 351 -15.48 13.03 15.55
N PRO A 352 -15.25 13.63 16.73
CA PRO A 352 -14.92 12.87 17.94
C PRO A 352 -16.01 11.86 18.34
N GLN A 353 -17.29 12.17 18.05
CA GLN A 353 -18.42 11.30 18.36
C GLN A 353 -18.34 9.97 17.61
N THR A 354 -17.76 9.92 16.41
CA THR A 354 -17.64 8.66 15.66
C THR A 354 -16.66 7.70 16.31
N TRP A 355 -15.59 8.22 16.92
CA TRP A 355 -14.62 7.42 17.68
C TRP A 355 -15.21 6.87 18.96
N ILE A 356 -15.94 7.70 19.72
CA ILE A 356 -16.62 7.27 20.95
C ILE A 356 -17.64 6.18 20.64
N ALA A 357 -18.44 6.34 19.58
CA ALA A 357 -19.40 5.32 19.15
C ALA A 357 -18.72 3.99 18.78
N ALA A 358 -17.61 4.04 18.03
CA ALA A 358 -16.85 2.85 17.66
C ALA A 358 -16.24 2.13 18.90
N LEU A 359 -15.73 2.89 19.87
CA LEU A 359 -15.20 2.32 21.11
C LEU A 359 -16.29 1.67 21.97
N ARG A 360 -17.49 2.27 22.06
CA ARG A 360 -18.64 1.65 22.73
C ARG A 360 -19.05 0.36 22.06
N GLN A 361 -19.21 0.40 20.74
CA GLN A 361 -19.55 -0.79 19.95
C GLN A 361 -18.51 -1.90 20.16
N ARG A 362 -17.23 -1.56 20.21
CA ARG A 362 -16.16 -2.51 20.52
C ARG A 362 -16.31 -3.12 21.91
N LEU A 363 -16.55 -2.32 22.95
CA LEU A 363 -16.76 -2.82 24.32
C LEU A 363 -17.95 -3.79 24.38
N ASP A 364 -19.07 -3.46 23.73
CA ASP A 364 -20.26 -4.30 23.69
C ASP A 364 -20.00 -5.64 22.98
N LEU A 365 -19.22 -5.60 21.90
CA LEU A 365 -18.82 -6.79 21.14
C LEU A 365 -17.83 -7.67 21.90
N GLU A 366 -16.91 -7.08 22.67
CA GLU A 366 -15.96 -7.80 23.53
C GLU A 366 -16.68 -8.46 24.73
N GLN A 367 -17.70 -7.82 25.29
CA GLN A 367 -18.55 -8.44 26.34
C GLN A 367 -19.29 -9.68 25.83
N GLN A 368 -19.63 -9.72 24.54
CA GLN A 368 -20.35 -10.82 23.90
C GLN A 368 -19.41 -11.84 23.22
N ASP A 369 -18.09 -11.72 23.38
CA ASP A 369 -17.11 -12.49 22.61
C ASP A 369 -17.30 -14.02 22.73
N ALA A 370 -17.55 -14.52 23.94
CA ALA A 370 -17.76 -15.95 24.16
C ALA A 370 -18.94 -16.51 23.33
N GLN A 371 -20.04 -15.77 23.24
CA GLN A 371 -21.20 -16.15 22.44
C GLN A 371 -20.89 -16.04 20.94
N ARG A 372 -20.19 -14.97 20.53
CA ARG A 372 -19.78 -14.75 19.13
C ARG A 372 -18.85 -15.86 18.64
N LYS A 373 -17.79 -16.19 19.40
CA LYS A 373 -16.89 -17.31 19.10
C LYS A 373 -17.62 -18.64 19.05
N ALA A 374 -18.55 -18.89 19.97
CA ALA A 374 -19.35 -20.11 19.93
C ALA A 374 -20.15 -20.23 18.62
N ALA A 375 -20.75 -19.14 18.15
CA ALA A 375 -21.44 -19.11 16.86
C ALA A 375 -20.48 -19.32 15.67
N TRP A 376 -19.31 -18.68 15.69
CA TRP A 376 -18.30 -18.83 14.64
C TRP A 376 -17.72 -20.26 14.59
N TRP A 377 -17.55 -20.93 15.74
CA TRP A 377 -17.17 -22.35 15.78
C TRP A 377 -18.22 -23.27 15.15
N GLN A 378 -19.52 -22.97 15.33
CA GLN A 378 -20.57 -23.73 14.63
C GLN A 378 -20.48 -23.53 13.12
N LEU A 379 -20.28 -22.29 12.69
CA LEU A 379 -20.13 -21.95 11.28
C LEU A 379 -18.89 -22.61 10.65
N ALA A 380 -17.76 -22.61 11.35
CA ALA A 380 -16.52 -23.27 10.92
C ALA A 380 -16.72 -24.79 10.72
N ARG A 381 -17.43 -25.45 11.64
CA ARG A 381 -17.76 -26.88 11.52
C ARG A 381 -18.70 -27.17 10.35
N GLN A 382 -19.72 -26.32 10.15
CA GLN A 382 -20.62 -26.44 8.99
C GLN A 382 -19.86 -26.25 7.67
N ALA A 383 -18.92 -25.31 7.64
CA ALA A 383 -18.03 -25.11 6.50
C ALA A 383 -17.16 -26.34 6.24
N ALA A 384 -16.49 -26.88 7.26
CA ALA A 384 -15.70 -28.11 7.14
C ALA A 384 -16.55 -29.30 6.64
N GLU A 385 -17.76 -29.50 7.18
CA GLU A 385 -18.69 -30.53 6.72
C GLU A 385 -19.10 -30.31 5.25
N ARG A 386 -19.36 -29.06 4.83
CA ARG A 386 -19.66 -28.72 3.44
C ARG A 386 -18.48 -29.05 2.52
N LEU A 387 -17.26 -28.71 2.95
CA LEU A 387 -16.04 -29.00 2.21
C LEU A 387 -15.83 -30.52 2.06
N HIS A 388 -16.07 -31.28 3.12
CA HIS A 388 -16.01 -32.73 3.07
C HIS A 388 -17.03 -33.32 2.10
N ASN A 389 -18.30 -32.94 2.24
CA ASN A 389 -19.40 -33.53 1.48
C ASN A 389 -19.38 -33.18 -0.01
N GLN A 390 -18.97 -31.95 -0.37
CA GLN A 390 -18.98 -31.49 -1.76
C GLN A 390 -17.66 -31.74 -2.48
N PHE A 391 -16.55 -31.74 -1.75
CA PHE A 391 -15.21 -31.73 -2.35
C PHE A 391 -14.29 -32.86 -1.85
N GLY A 392 -14.74 -33.68 -0.90
CA GLY A 392 -13.94 -34.80 -0.36
C GLY A 392 -12.82 -34.38 0.58
N LEU A 393 -12.73 -33.09 0.95
CA LEU A 393 -11.68 -32.57 1.83
C LEU A 393 -11.88 -33.10 3.25
N SER A 394 -10.90 -33.85 3.75
CA SER A 394 -11.02 -34.59 5.01
C SER A 394 -10.05 -34.10 6.08
N HIS A 395 -9.04 -33.31 5.70
CA HIS A 395 -8.04 -32.76 6.61
C HIS A 395 -8.18 -31.24 6.70
N VAL A 396 -9.33 -30.78 7.22
CA VAL A 396 -9.63 -29.35 7.42
C VAL A 396 -9.50 -28.96 8.90
N GLY A 397 -8.71 -27.93 9.19
CA GLY A 397 -8.58 -27.34 10.52
C GLY A 397 -8.89 -25.85 10.52
N ALA A 398 -9.09 -25.27 11.71
CA ALA A 398 -9.20 -23.84 11.92
C ALA A 398 -7.90 -23.29 12.54
N ILE A 399 -7.52 -22.06 12.16
CA ILE A 399 -6.39 -21.30 12.74
C ILE A 399 -6.81 -19.86 13.05
N GLY A 400 -5.90 -19.09 13.67
CA GLY A 400 -6.02 -17.64 13.77
C GLY A 400 -7.06 -17.17 14.79
N ASP A 401 -7.78 -16.09 14.49
CA ASP A 401 -8.60 -15.34 15.44
C ASP A 401 -9.69 -16.17 16.13
N LEU A 402 -10.24 -17.18 15.45
CA LEU A 402 -11.23 -18.09 16.03
C LEU A 402 -10.63 -19.00 17.12
N VAL A 403 -9.35 -19.37 16.96
CA VAL A 403 -8.64 -20.28 17.87
C VAL A 403 -7.98 -19.53 19.02
N ARG A 404 -7.44 -18.35 18.72
CA ARG A 404 -6.70 -17.52 19.67
C ARG A 404 -7.58 -17.03 20.83
N PRO A 405 -7.01 -16.81 22.03
CA PRO A 405 -7.78 -16.37 23.20
C PRO A 405 -8.27 -14.92 23.11
N GLN A 406 -7.62 -14.07 22.30
CA GLN A 406 -7.97 -12.65 22.14
C GLN A 406 -9.40 -12.48 21.58
N PRO A 407 -10.19 -11.47 22.00
CA PRO A 407 -11.52 -11.25 21.47
C PRO A 407 -11.55 -11.03 19.95
N LEU A 408 -12.62 -11.49 19.31
CA LEU A 408 -12.89 -11.21 17.90
C LEU A 408 -13.09 -9.70 17.71
N ASN A 409 -12.30 -9.10 16.82
CA ASN A 409 -12.38 -7.68 16.51
C ASN A 409 -12.92 -7.44 15.09
N TYR A 410 -12.92 -6.18 14.66
CA TYR A 410 -13.44 -5.76 13.34
C TYR A 410 -12.78 -6.51 12.17
N TRP A 411 -11.50 -6.83 12.27
CA TRP A 411 -10.71 -7.49 11.22
C TRP A 411 -10.75 -9.01 11.29
N SER A 412 -11.42 -9.59 12.28
CA SER A 412 -11.43 -11.03 12.47
C SER A 412 -12.23 -11.75 11.38
N GLU A 413 -11.75 -12.93 11.04
CA GLU A 413 -12.36 -13.84 10.07
C GLU A 413 -12.23 -15.30 10.53
N ILE A 414 -12.98 -16.19 9.89
CA ILE A 414 -12.81 -17.63 10.10
C ILE A 414 -11.80 -18.12 9.07
N THR A 415 -10.64 -18.58 9.51
CA THR A 415 -9.60 -19.12 8.62
C THR A 415 -9.57 -20.64 8.71
N LEU A 416 -9.99 -21.29 7.63
CA LEU A 416 -9.91 -22.73 7.45
C LEU A 416 -8.67 -23.10 6.63
N VAL A 417 -7.98 -24.14 7.06
CA VAL A 417 -6.76 -24.66 6.43
C VAL A 417 -7.00 -26.10 6.03
N THR A 418 -6.60 -26.47 4.81
CA THR A 418 -6.53 -27.88 4.41
C THR A 418 -5.08 -28.37 4.30
N GLN A 419 -4.88 -29.63 4.69
CA GLN A 419 -3.67 -30.41 4.42
C GLN A 419 -3.86 -31.43 3.27
N ASP A 420 -5.04 -31.45 2.64
CA ASP A 420 -5.31 -32.32 1.50
C ASP A 420 -4.49 -31.88 0.27
N ALA A 421 -3.91 -32.85 -0.43
CA ALA A 421 -3.08 -32.58 -1.61
C ALA A 421 -3.91 -32.31 -2.88
N ASP A 422 -5.04 -33.02 -3.02
CA ASP A 422 -5.96 -32.87 -4.14
C ASP A 422 -7.08 -31.92 -3.74
N ILE A 423 -7.07 -30.73 -4.34
CA ILE A 423 -8.03 -29.67 -4.03
C ILE A 423 -8.72 -29.27 -5.32
N PRO A 424 -10.06 -29.22 -5.34
CA PRO A 424 -10.81 -28.75 -6.49
C PRO A 424 -10.47 -27.29 -6.85
N GLU A 425 -11.09 -26.82 -7.92
CA GLU A 425 -11.01 -25.43 -8.34
C GLU A 425 -11.41 -24.49 -7.19
N TYR A 426 -10.47 -23.63 -6.78
CA TYR A 426 -10.61 -22.72 -5.64
C TYR A 426 -11.87 -21.86 -5.66
N TRP A 427 -12.33 -21.45 -6.84
CA TRP A 427 -13.54 -20.62 -6.97
C TRP A 427 -14.81 -21.38 -6.56
N LYS A 428 -14.87 -22.70 -6.72
CA LYS A 428 -16.01 -23.53 -6.25
C LYS A 428 -16.04 -23.61 -4.74
N ILE A 429 -14.86 -23.72 -4.11
CA ILE A 429 -14.73 -23.69 -2.66
C ILE A 429 -15.18 -22.32 -2.13
N TYR A 430 -14.68 -21.24 -2.74
CA TYR A 430 -15.11 -19.89 -2.39
C TYR A 430 -16.63 -19.71 -2.50
N ASP A 431 -17.24 -20.14 -3.60
CA ASP A 431 -18.69 -20.05 -3.83
C ASP A 431 -19.45 -20.79 -2.71
N ALA A 432 -19.10 -22.06 -2.47
CA ALA A 432 -19.71 -22.89 -1.44
C ALA A 432 -19.59 -22.30 -0.02
N LEU A 433 -18.47 -21.64 0.31
CA LEU A 433 -18.27 -21.00 1.60
C LEU A 433 -19.01 -19.65 1.70
N SER A 434 -19.03 -18.87 0.63
CA SER A 434 -19.70 -17.56 0.57
C SER A 434 -21.23 -17.67 0.66
N GLU A 435 -21.80 -18.77 0.18
CA GLU A 435 -23.22 -19.12 0.38
C GLU A 435 -23.55 -19.42 1.84
N LEU A 436 -22.59 -19.91 2.62
CA LEU A 436 -22.78 -20.25 4.02
C LEU A 436 -22.72 -19.00 4.90
N SER A 437 -21.77 -18.10 4.62
CA SER A 437 -21.65 -16.83 5.33
C SER A 437 -20.92 -15.78 4.50
N LYS A 438 -21.48 -14.57 4.51
CA LYS A 438 -20.82 -13.35 4.00
C LYS A 438 -20.17 -12.52 5.10
N ASP A 439 -20.68 -12.62 6.33
CA ASP A 439 -20.15 -11.98 7.53
C ASP A 439 -20.50 -12.85 8.76
N PRO A 440 -19.51 -13.47 9.42
CA PRO A 440 -18.08 -13.37 9.13
C PRO A 440 -17.69 -14.02 7.80
N GLU A 441 -16.64 -13.48 7.20
CA GLU A 441 -15.97 -14.10 6.06
C GLU A 441 -15.32 -15.42 6.49
N ILE A 442 -15.43 -16.45 5.62
CA ILE A 442 -14.77 -17.73 5.79
C ILE A 442 -13.67 -17.84 4.74
N ARG A 443 -12.43 -17.61 5.16
CA ARG A 443 -11.24 -17.72 4.32
C ARG A 443 -10.74 -19.15 4.31
N PHE A 444 -10.40 -19.65 3.13
CA PHE A 444 -9.88 -21.00 2.94
C PHE A 444 -8.47 -20.94 2.36
N ILE A 445 -7.51 -21.57 3.03
CA ILE A 445 -6.09 -21.60 2.63
C ILE A 445 -5.53 -23.03 2.63
N ARG A 446 -4.40 -23.19 1.93
CA ARG A 446 -3.62 -24.43 1.90
C ARG A 446 -2.46 -24.34 2.85
N ALA A 447 -2.16 -25.45 3.54
CA ALA A 447 -0.99 -25.53 4.41
C ALA A 447 0.34 -25.41 3.64
N GLU A 448 0.40 -25.97 2.42
CA GLU A 448 1.57 -25.93 1.53
C GLU A 448 1.42 -24.85 0.46
N ASN A 449 1.23 -23.59 0.87
CA ASN A 449 1.12 -22.46 -0.06
C ASN A 449 2.35 -21.54 0.06
N ASP A 450 2.97 -21.22 -1.09
CA ASP A 450 4.14 -20.35 -1.18
C ASP A 450 3.85 -18.91 -0.70
N TYR A 451 2.58 -18.50 -0.68
CA TYR A 451 2.15 -17.14 -0.34
C TYR A 451 1.65 -16.98 1.10
N LEU A 452 1.87 -17.96 1.99
CA LEU A 452 1.48 -17.82 3.40
C LEU A 452 2.35 -16.78 4.11
N THR A 453 1.69 -15.92 4.89
CA THR A 453 2.39 -14.99 5.78
C THR A 453 3.09 -15.75 6.91
N VAL A 454 4.07 -15.13 7.56
CA VAL A 454 4.74 -15.72 8.73
C VAL A 454 3.75 -16.05 9.84
N GLU A 455 2.73 -15.21 10.07
CA GLU A 455 1.68 -15.47 11.06
C GLU A 455 0.82 -16.69 10.71
N GLU A 456 0.51 -16.88 9.43
CA GLU A 456 -0.25 -18.05 8.97
C GLU A 456 0.59 -19.32 9.10
N LYS A 457 1.86 -19.28 8.71
CA LYS A 457 2.80 -20.41 8.87
C LYS A 457 2.93 -20.82 10.34
N GLU A 458 3.10 -19.84 11.24
CA GLU A 458 3.17 -20.09 12.68
C GLU A 458 1.85 -20.63 13.25
N ALA A 459 0.71 -20.05 12.86
CA ALA A 459 -0.60 -20.49 13.33
C ALA A 459 -0.94 -21.92 12.86
N ILE A 460 -0.58 -22.29 11.63
CA ILE A 460 -0.73 -23.67 11.12
C ILE A 460 0.12 -24.63 11.95
N ALA A 461 1.36 -24.25 12.28
CA ALA A 461 2.29 -25.11 13.00
C ALA A 461 1.94 -25.27 14.50
N GLN A 462 1.39 -24.24 15.14
CA GLN A 462 1.29 -24.17 16.61
C GLN A 462 -0.14 -24.08 17.15
N GLU A 463 -1.09 -23.60 16.36
CA GLU A 463 -2.43 -23.25 16.84
C GLU A 463 -3.54 -24.09 16.19
N MET A 464 -3.27 -24.83 15.12
CA MET A 464 -4.32 -25.48 14.33
C MET A 464 -5.18 -26.46 15.14
N ILE A 465 -6.51 -26.29 15.06
CA ILE A 465 -7.51 -27.19 15.63
C ILE A 465 -8.23 -27.92 14.50
N GLN A 466 -8.14 -29.25 14.49
CA GLN A 466 -8.86 -30.09 13.52
C GLN A 466 -10.38 -29.99 13.73
N LEU A 467 -11.13 -29.88 12.62
CA LEU A 467 -12.58 -29.74 12.62
C LEU A 467 -13.33 -31.05 12.32
#